data_AF-A3TPX6-F1
#
_entry.id   AF-A3TPX6-F1
#
_cell.length_a   1.000
_cell.length_b   1.000
_cell.length_c   1.000
_cell.angle_alpha   90.00
_cell.angle_beta   90.00
_cell.angle_gamma   90.00
#
_symmetry.space_group_name_H-M   'P 1'
#
loop_
_entity.id
_entity.type
_entity.pdbx_description
1 polymer ?
#
loop_
_entity_poly.entity_id
_entity_poly.type
_entity_poly.pdbx_seq_one_letter_code
_entity_poly.pdbx_strand_id
1 'polypeptide(L)'
;MNPWVAGLLGAFGGVVLTVIGMTVIPMLLFGFLLSGPMGDGGFMESSPQRVTVAADGSVSGTALAEALESGWYEDMTCPNTAEVATDVTTICEGSDGVDPMRVVVVFRGTDGRFGTADLFE
;
A
#
# COMPACT_ATOMS: atom_id res chain seq x y z
N MET A 1 32.28 -19.53 49.55
CA MET A 1 31.58 -19.85 48.29
C MET A 1 32.51 -20.70 47.44
N ASN A 2 32.07 -21.85 46.91
CA ASN A 2 32.95 -22.76 46.17
C ASN A 2 33.33 -22.13 44.80
N PRO A 3 34.63 -21.91 44.50
CA PRO A 3 35.08 -21.25 43.27
C PRO A 3 34.61 -21.98 42.00
N TRP A 4 34.42 -23.29 42.06
CA TRP A 4 33.90 -24.09 40.95
C TRP A 4 32.42 -23.81 40.67
N VAL A 5 31.64 -23.54 41.71
CA VAL A 5 30.22 -23.18 41.59
C VAL A 5 30.06 -21.78 41.00
N ALA A 6 30.94 -20.85 41.40
CA ALA A 6 30.97 -19.50 40.82
C ALA A 6 31.37 -19.52 39.33
N GLY A 7 32.35 -20.34 38.95
CA GLY A 7 32.75 -20.51 37.55
C GLY A 7 31.65 -21.11 36.68
N LEU A 8 30.94 -22.13 37.17
CA LEU A 8 29.82 -22.75 36.44
C LEU A 8 28.63 -21.80 36.27
N LEU A 9 28.28 -21.03 37.30
CA LEU A 9 27.22 -20.01 37.22
C LEU A 9 27.58 -18.89 36.23
N GLY A 10 28.85 -18.46 36.21
CA GLY A 10 29.34 -17.47 35.25
C GLY A 10 29.27 -17.98 33.81
N ALA A 11 29.70 -19.22 33.56
CA ALA A 11 29.64 -19.85 32.25
C ALA A 11 28.19 -20.01 31.76
N PHE A 12 27.29 -20.47 32.64
CA PHE A 12 25.87 -20.64 32.29
C PHE A 12 25.17 -19.30 32.03
N GLY A 13 25.45 -18.28 32.86
CA GLY A 13 24.95 -16.93 32.66
C GLY A 13 25.42 -16.32 31.34
N GLY A 14 26.68 -16.53 30.97
CA GLY A 14 27.25 -16.08 29.69
C GLY A 14 26.61 -16.76 28.48
N VAL A 15 26.39 -18.08 28.53
CA VAL A 15 25.72 -18.83 27.45
C VAL A 15 24.28 -18.35 27.27
N VAL A 16 23.53 -18.17 28.35
CA VAL A 16 22.14 -17.69 28.29
C VAL A 16 22.06 -16.28 27.71
N LEU A 17 22.93 -15.37 28.15
CA LEU A 17 23.01 -13.99 27.60
C LEU A 17 23.38 -13.99 26.12
N THR A 18 24.27 -14.89 25.69
CA THR A 18 24.71 -14.98 24.30
C THR A 18 23.59 -15.51 23.40
N VAL A 19 22.86 -16.53 23.86
CA VAL A 19 21.69 -17.08 23.14
C VAL A 19 20.58 -16.04 23.03
N ILE A 20 20.26 -15.33 24.10
CA ILE A 20 19.28 -14.24 24.08
C ILE A 20 19.74 -13.13 23.13
N GLY A 21 21.02 -12.73 23.19
CA GLY A 21 21.60 -11.74 22.29
C GLY A 21 21.52 -12.14 20.82
N MET A 22 21.82 -13.40 20.49
CA MET A 22 21.78 -13.87 19.09
C MET A 22 20.39 -14.18 18.56
N THR A 23 19.39 -14.38 19.42
CA THR A 23 18.03 -14.74 18.98
C THR A 23 17.07 -13.56 19.07
N VAL A 24 17.07 -12.86 20.21
CA VAL A 24 16.15 -11.76 20.48
C VAL A 24 16.56 -10.49 19.75
N ILE A 25 17.87 -10.18 19.65
CA ILE A 25 18.31 -8.96 18.97
C ILE A 25 17.99 -9.02 17.47
N PRO A 26 18.27 -10.12 16.72
CA PRO A 26 17.82 -10.21 15.33
C PRO A 26 16.30 -10.20 15.21
N MET A 27 15.57 -10.89 16.09
CA MET A 27 14.10 -10.89 16.02
C MET A 27 13.49 -9.51 16.26
N LEU A 28 14.08 -8.70 17.14
CA LEU A 28 13.69 -7.30 17.35
C LEU A 28 14.14 -6.39 16.21
N LEU A 29 15.33 -6.62 15.62
CA LEU A 29 15.81 -5.86 14.46
C LEU A 29 15.01 -6.18 13.19
N PHE A 30 14.78 -7.45 12.89
CA PHE A 30 13.90 -7.88 11.79
C PHE A 30 12.45 -7.51 12.08
N GLY A 31 11.99 -7.64 13.33
CA GLY A 31 10.71 -7.12 13.76
C GLY A 31 10.60 -5.64 13.44
N PHE A 32 11.54 -4.80 13.88
CA PHE A 32 11.53 -3.35 13.64
C PHE A 32 11.76 -2.96 12.16
N LEU A 33 12.56 -3.72 11.40
CA LEU A 33 12.79 -3.49 9.98
C LEU A 33 11.60 -3.93 9.12
N LEU A 34 10.88 -4.97 9.53
CA LEU A 34 9.68 -5.49 8.84
C LEU A 34 8.38 -4.87 9.37
N SER A 35 8.40 -4.26 10.55
CA SER A 35 7.31 -3.45 11.14
C SER A 35 7.67 -1.96 11.22
N GLY A 36 8.63 -1.52 10.40
CA GLY A 36 8.74 -0.11 10.00
C GLY A 36 7.36 0.35 9.56
N PRO A 37 6.99 1.61 9.83
CA PRO A 37 5.62 2.05 10.08
C PRO A 37 4.66 1.39 9.09
N MET A 38 4.04 0.29 9.52
CA MET A 38 2.75 -0.14 9.00
C MET A 38 1.75 0.88 9.54
N GLY A 39 1.91 2.14 9.13
CA GLY A 39 0.85 3.12 9.22
C GLY A 39 -0.20 2.64 8.24
N ASP A 40 -1.34 2.22 8.77
CA ASP A 40 -2.63 2.21 8.08
C ASP A 40 -2.57 1.84 6.58
N GLY A 41 -1.88 0.75 6.25
CA GLY A 41 -1.72 0.24 4.89
C GLY A 41 -2.98 -0.45 4.35
N GLY A 42 -4.15 0.10 4.65
CA GLY A 42 -5.44 -0.33 4.09
C GLY A 42 -5.65 0.13 2.65
N PHE A 43 -4.73 0.92 2.10
CA PHE A 43 -4.67 1.25 0.69
C PHE A 43 -3.26 0.89 0.26
N MET A 44 -3.11 -0.11 -0.63
CA MET A 44 -1.88 -0.21 -1.40
C MET A 44 -1.65 1.18 -1.99
N GLU A 45 -0.62 1.90 -1.54
CA GLU A 45 -0.21 3.16 -2.15
C GLU A 45 0.35 2.80 -3.53
N SER A 46 -0.57 2.56 -4.48
CA SER A 46 -0.28 2.72 -5.88
C SER A 46 0.26 4.15 -6.03
N SER A 47 1.41 4.27 -6.71
CA SER A 47 2.00 5.57 -7.01
C SER A 47 0.90 6.53 -7.45
N PRO A 48 0.83 7.78 -6.94
CA PRO A 48 -0.33 8.65 -7.11
C PRO A 48 -0.65 8.77 -8.60
N GLN A 49 -1.72 8.10 -9.03
CA GLN A 49 -2.13 8.08 -10.42
C GLN A 49 -2.68 9.46 -10.77
N ARG A 50 -2.32 9.94 -11.96
CA ARG A 50 -2.70 11.27 -12.44
C ARG A 50 -3.24 11.17 -13.85
N VAL A 51 -4.38 11.82 -14.09
CA VAL A 51 -4.99 11.99 -15.41
C VAL A 51 -4.92 13.46 -15.82
N THR A 52 -4.83 13.71 -17.13
CA THR A 52 -4.85 15.08 -17.67
C THR A 52 -6.26 15.65 -17.54
N VAL A 53 -6.37 16.81 -16.90
CA VAL A 53 -7.63 17.57 -16.77
C VAL A 53 -7.74 18.56 -17.92
N ALA A 54 -8.91 18.63 -18.56
CA ALA A 54 -9.19 19.60 -19.60
C ALA A 54 -9.26 21.03 -19.05
N ALA A 55 -9.22 22.02 -19.94
CA ALA A 55 -9.24 23.43 -19.55
C ALA A 55 -10.54 23.87 -18.85
N ASP A 56 -11.62 23.12 -19.05
CA ASP A 56 -12.92 23.30 -18.41
C ASP A 56 -13.04 22.57 -17.05
N GLY A 57 -11.97 21.89 -16.60
CA GLY A 57 -11.97 21.12 -15.36
C GLY A 57 -12.50 19.69 -15.49
N SER A 58 -12.93 19.28 -16.68
CA SER A 58 -13.44 17.94 -16.94
C SER A 58 -12.33 16.91 -17.19
N VAL A 59 -12.66 15.64 -16.97
CA VAL A 59 -11.83 14.49 -17.37
C VAL A 59 -12.67 13.57 -18.24
N SER A 60 -12.16 13.24 -19.43
CA SER A 60 -12.84 12.28 -20.30
C SER A 60 -12.74 10.88 -19.71
N GLY A 61 -13.80 10.09 -19.89
CA GLY A 61 -13.83 8.69 -19.49
C GLY A 61 -12.73 7.88 -20.15
N THR A 62 -12.38 8.19 -21.40
CA THR A 62 -11.28 7.54 -22.12
C THR A 62 -9.92 7.84 -21.50
N ALA A 63 -9.64 9.09 -21.13
CA ALA A 63 -8.38 9.46 -20.51
C ALA A 63 -8.23 8.84 -19.11
N LEU A 64 -9.35 8.70 -18.40
CA LEU A 64 -9.35 8.03 -17.10
C LEU A 64 -9.16 6.51 -17.23
N ALA A 65 -9.80 5.88 -18.21
CA ALA A 65 -9.60 4.46 -18.51
C ALA A 65 -8.15 4.17 -18.87
N GLU A 66 -7.55 4.92 -19.79
CA GLU A 66 -6.13 4.78 -20.16
C GLU A 66 -5.19 4.96 -18.96
N ALA A 67 -5.51 5.89 -18.05
CA ALA A 67 -4.73 6.10 -16.84
C ALA A 67 -4.82 4.88 -15.89
N LEU A 68 -5.98 4.24 -15.79
CA LEU A 68 -6.19 3.03 -14.98
C LEU A 68 -5.51 1.80 -15.61
N GLU A 69 -5.61 1.64 -16.93
CA GLU A 69 -4.99 0.54 -17.68
C GLU A 69 -3.46 0.57 -17.66
N SER A 70 -2.86 1.73 -17.40
CA SER A 70 -1.41 1.83 -17.17
C SER A 70 -0.93 1.09 -15.91
N GLY A 71 -1.85 0.65 -15.05
CA GLY A 71 -1.61 -0.10 -13.82
C GLY A 71 -1.83 -1.61 -13.95
N TRP A 72 -2.79 -2.12 -13.17
CA TRP A 72 -3.13 -3.55 -13.06
C TRP A 72 -4.50 -3.90 -13.63
N TYR A 73 -5.19 -2.92 -14.21
CA TYR A 73 -6.55 -3.07 -14.71
C TYR A 73 -6.55 -3.27 -16.22
N GLU A 74 -7.49 -4.05 -16.72
CA GLU A 74 -7.69 -4.33 -18.15
C GLU A 74 -9.13 -3.97 -18.57
N ASP A 75 -9.30 -3.63 -19.85
CA ASP A 75 -10.60 -3.34 -20.48
C ASP A 75 -11.43 -2.28 -19.72
N MET A 76 -10.81 -1.17 -19.33
CA MET A 76 -11.45 -0.17 -18.47
C MET A 76 -12.43 0.71 -19.25
N THR A 77 -13.63 0.87 -18.71
CA THR A 77 -14.66 1.80 -19.19
C THR A 77 -15.06 2.74 -18.07
N CYS A 78 -14.77 4.02 -18.23
CA CYS A 78 -15.14 5.06 -17.28
C CYS A 78 -16.16 6.05 -17.89
N PRO A 79 -17.10 6.59 -17.11
CA PRO A 79 -17.92 7.70 -17.56
C PRO A 79 -17.12 9.02 -17.54
N ASN A 80 -17.55 10.00 -18.34
CA ASN A 80 -16.97 11.34 -18.31
C ASN A 80 -17.22 12.00 -16.94
N THR A 81 -16.16 12.59 -16.37
CA THR A 81 -16.25 13.38 -15.14
C THR A 81 -16.33 14.85 -15.53
N ALA A 82 -17.49 15.46 -15.33
CA ALA A 82 -17.76 16.82 -15.80
C ALA A 82 -16.89 17.89 -15.11
N GLU A 83 -16.57 17.68 -13.83
CA GLU A 83 -15.71 18.59 -13.06
C GLU A 83 -14.95 17.79 -12.00
N VAL A 84 -13.62 17.92 -12.02
CA VAL A 84 -12.74 17.29 -11.04
C VAL A 84 -12.54 18.23 -9.84
N ALA A 85 -12.93 17.74 -8.66
CA ALA A 85 -12.70 18.41 -7.39
C ALA A 85 -12.36 17.38 -6.30
N THR A 86 -11.95 17.87 -5.13
CA THR A 86 -11.75 17.02 -3.95
C THR A 86 -13.03 16.26 -3.63
N ASP A 87 -12.90 14.96 -3.34
CA ASP A 87 -14.00 14.04 -2.99
C ASP A 87 -15.00 13.75 -4.12
N VAL A 88 -14.73 14.20 -5.35
CA VAL A 88 -15.47 13.73 -6.53
C VAL A 88 -15.07 12.29 -6.80
N THR A 89 -16.07 11.43 -6.90
CA THR A 89 -15.88 10.02 -7.21
C THR A 89 -16.52 9.64 -8.53
N THR A 90 -15.87 8.78 -9.28
CA THR A 90 -16.44 8.13 -10.45
C THR A 90 -16.21 6.62 -10.37
N ILE A 91 -17.13 5.84 -10.92
CA ILE A 91 -17.03 4.39 -10.92
C ILE A 91 -16.75 3.94 -12.34
N CYS A 92 -15.64 3.24 -12.51
CA CYS A 92 -15.27 2.59 -13.75
C CYS A 92 -15.55 1.09 -13.66
N GLU A 93 -15.85 0.49 -14.80
CA GLU A 93 -16.03 -0.96 -14.96
C GLU A 93 -14.86 -1.50 -15.76
N GLY A 94 -14.38 -2.71 -15.43
CA GLY A 94 -13.30 -3.36 -16.16
C GLY A 94 -13.03 -4.76 -15.65
N SER A 95 -11.78 -5.21 -15.74
CA SER A 95 -11.34 -6.55 -15.37
C SER A 95 -9.94 -6.52 -14.74
N ASP A 96 -9.62 -7.51 -13.91
CA ASP A 96 -8.24 -7.78 -13.45
C ASP A 96 -7.49 -8.79 -14.35
N GLY A 97 -8.06 -9.07 -15.53
CA GLY A 97 -7.61 -10.09 -16.48
C GLY A 97 -8.24 -11.47 -16.25
N VAL A 98 -8.96 -11.67 -15.13
CA VAL A 98 -9.65 -12.92 -14.80
C VAL A 98 -11.14 -12.68 -14.59
N ASP A 99 -11.50 -11.78 -13.68
CA ASP A 99 -12.87 -11.52 -13.27
C ASP A 99 -13.27 -10.05 -13.53
N PRO A 100 -14.55 -9.80 -13.90
CA PRO A 100 -15.04 -8.44 -14.03
C PRO A 100 -15.03 -7.75 -12.66
N MET A 101 -14.67 -6.47 -12.66
CA MET A 101 -14.55 -5.68 -11.44
C MET A 101 -15.04 -4.25 -11.63
N ARG A 102 -15.26 -3.56 -10.51
CA ARG A 102 -15.60 -2.14 -10.47
C ARG A 102 -14.55 -1.38 -9.69
N VAL A 103 -14.07 -0.28 -10.26
CA VAL A 103 -13.03 0.55 -9.67
C VAL A 103 -13.61 1.90 -9.30
N VAL A 104 -13.60 2.24 -8.02
CA VAL A 104 -14.01 3.55 -7.52
C VAL A 104 -12.80 4.48 -7.57
N VAL A 105 -12.87 5.49 -8.43
CA VAL A 105 -11.85 6.54 -8.55
C VAL A 105 -12.24 7.71 -7.67
N VAL A 106 -11.34 8.16 -6.79
CA VAL A 106 -11.53 9.30 -5.90
C VAL A 106 -10.51 10.38 -6.23
N PHE A 107 -10.97 11.55 -6.69
CA PHE A 107 -10.09 12.67 -7.00
C PHE A 107 -9.64 13.42 -5.74
N ARG A 108 -8.35 13.73 -5.68
CA ARG A 108 -7.68 14.43 -4.56
C ARG A 108 -7.29 15.85 -4.98
N GLY A 109 -8.29 16.66 -5.30
CA GLY A 109 -8.13 18.05 -5.75
C GLY A 109 -8.52 18.24 -7.21
N THR A 110 -8.09 19.35 -7.80
CA THR A 110 -8.45 19.75 -9.18
C THR A 110 -7.35 19.46 -10.21
N ASP A 111 -6.22 18.90 -9.78
CA ASP A 111 -5.04 18.68 -10.63
C ASP A 111 -4.99 17.26 -11.24
N GLY A 112 -6.12 16.56 -11.24
CA GLY A 112 -6.27 15.22 -11.83
C GLY A 112 -5.58 14.10 -11.07
N ARG A 113 -5.08 14.35 -9.85
CA ARG A 113 -4.61 13.29 -8.97
C ARG A 113 -5.79 12.50 -8.42
N PHE A 114 -5.68 11.18 -8.43
CA PHE A 114 -6.72 10.31 -7.90
C PHE A 114 -6.14 9.11 -7.15
N GLY A 115 -6.98 8.50 -6.31
CA GLY A 115 -6.77 7.17 -5.77
C GLY A 115 -7.87 6.24 -6.26
N THR A 116 -7.66 4.93 -6.10
CA THR A 116 -8.62 3.89 -6.50
C THR A 116 -8.99 3.01 -5.30
N ALA A 117 -10.19 2.43 -5.36
CA ALA A 117 -10.62 1.35 -4.50
C ALA A 117 -11.35 0.30 -5.33
N ASP A 118 -11.00 -0.97 -5.11
CA ASP A 118 -11.49 -2.09 -5.90
C ASP A 118 -12.74 -2.71 -5.25
N LEU A 119 -13.76 -2.96 -6.06
CA LEU A 119 -14.97 -3.67 -5.68
C LEU A 119 -15.07 -4.94 -6.54
N PHE A 120 -14.87 -6.09 -5.89
CA PHE A 120 -15.07 -7.41 -6.46
C PHE A 120 -16.51 -7.85 -6.21
N GLU A 121 -17.20 -8.34 -7.24
CA GLU A 121 -18.57 -8.88 -7.16
C GLU A 121 -18.59 -10.41 -7.27
#